data_AF-A0A847WTN4-F1
#
_entry.id   AF-A0A847WTN4-F1
#
_cell.length_a   1.000
_cell.length_b   1.000
_cell.length_c   1.000
_cell.angle_alpha   90.00
_cell.angle_beta   90.00
_cell.angle_gamma   90.00
#
_symmetry.space_group_name_H-M   'P 1'
#
loop_
_entity.id
_entity.type
_entity.pdbx_description
1 polymer ?
#
loop_
_entity_poly.entity_id
_entity_poly.type
_entity_poly.pdbx_seq_one_letter_code
_entity_poly.pdbx_strand_id
1 'polypeptide(L)'
;MTYQEQLDTATTTTEISGRIIEESITSIDDIYGSRDFPLALTTIAQIAVANHIEEFDINNLNEDLNSIDLSKPIELFDANNHHTFNAYNYIIKDIGINGYVIIATHTKAPLIKEIKTGVTLPESFLKTFYLSEGEFYQFDGSSYQTLNNIKVTIDDFNILIEERAKALSNLTMNLLNSIELDTISMLNNMAYLTNLTDDEYTVQKSYNGQDKNAYGYGGISNISNYLKDRYGGTVSYTSGKTLSMQNFTMNAFNSKNHCALTAITRVLMYYRAEGYTKIDKSRADVFKKVLAKAKKHGYTEKMVHLQLKLTI
;
A
#
# COMPACT_ATOMS: atom_id res chain seq x y z
N MET A 1 -10.53 -7.42 5.34
CA MET A 1 -9.77 -7.72 6.56
C MET A 1 -9.37 -6.39 7.16
N THR A 2 -10.07 -5.94 8.20
CA THR A 2 -9.78 -4.69 8.90
C THR A 2 -8.40 -4.77 9.57
N TYR A 3 -7.81 -3.64 9.95
CA TYR A 3 -6.56 -3.62 10.73
C TYR A 3 -6.70 -4.40 12.05
N GLN A 4 -7.90 -4.44 12.62
CA GLN A 4 -8.21 -5.26 13.79
C GLN A 4 -8.33 -6.76 13.45
N GLU A 5 -8.91 -7.12 12.31
CA GLU A 5 -8.95 -8.51 11.85
C GLU A 5 -7.55 -9.04 11.45
N GLN A 6 -6.63 -8.16 11.04
CA GLN A 6 -5.21 -8.49 10.84
C GLN A 6 -4.48 -8.71 12.17
N LEU A 7 -4.83 -7.96 13.21
CA LEU A 7 -4.34 -8.18 14.59
C LEU A 7 -4.87 -9.51 15.17
N ASP A 8 -6.11 -9.86 14.88
CA ASP A 8 -6.75 -11.08 15.40
C ASP A 8 -6.29 -12.36 14.65
N THR A 9 -5.89 -12.24 13.38
CA THR A 9 -5.38 -13.38 12.57
C THR A 9 -3.87 -13.63 12.73
N ALA A 10 -3.12 -12.69 13.33
CA ALA A 10 -1.69 -12.81 13.59
C ALA A 10 -1.31 -13.92 14.59
N THR A 11 -2.29 -14.64 15.17
CA THR A 11 -2.07 -15.83 16.01
C THR A 11 -2.14 -17.16 15.26
N THR A 12 -2.22 -17.17 13.92
CA THR A 12 -2.18 -18.45 13.17
C THR A 12 -0.75 -18.97 12.99
N THR A 13 -0.30 -19.68 14.02
CA THR A 13 0.90 -20.51 14.05
C THR A 13 0.92 -21.47 12.86
N THR A 14 1.88 -21.32 11.96
CA THR A 14 2.21 -22.37 10.99
C THR A 14 3.57 -22.93 11.34
N GLU A 15 3.57 -24.08 12.04
CA GLU A 15 4.78 -24.87 12.29
C GLU A 15 5.33 -25.40 10.97
N ILE A 16 6.56 -25.00 10.61
CA ILE A 16 7.41 -25.77 9.71
C ILE A 16 8.80 -25.83 10.33
N SER A 17 9.12 -27.00 10.88
CA SER A 17 10.46 -27.53 11.18
C SER A 17 11.57 -26.52 11.51
N GLY A 18 11.68 -26.18 12.80
CA GLY A 18 13.00 -26.10 13.44
C GLY A 18 13.78 -24.79 13.35
N ARG A 19 13.14 -23.64 13.56
CA ARG A 19 13.60 -22.44 14.29
C ARG A 19 12.81 -21.24 13.77
N ILE A 20 11.74 -20.91 14.48
CA ILE A 20 11.06 -19.63 14.35
C ILE A 20 11.96 -18.62 15.04
N ILE A 21 12.66 -17.77 14.28
CA ILE A 21 13.16 -16.51 14.83
C ILE A 21 12.09 -15.50 14.45
N GLU A 22 11.03 -15.44 15.25
CA GLU A 22 10.24 -14.23 15.33
C GLU A 22 11.14 -13.21 15.99
N GLU A 23 11.71 -12.30 15.20
CA GLU A 23 12.35 -11.12 15.77
C GLU A 23 11.25 -10.28 16.40
N SER A 24 11.11 -10.44 17.71
CA SER A 24 10.28 -9.61 18.57
C SER A 24 10.80 -8.18 18.53
N ILE A 25 9.89 -7.20 18.60
CA ILE A 25 10.25 -5.79 18.78
C ILE A 25 11.12 -5.64 20.03
N THR A 26 12.23 -4.91 19.91
CA THR A 26 13.17 -4.68 21.02
C THR A 26 13.05 -3.29 21.62
N SER A 27 12.44 -2.35 20.89
CA SER A 27 12.13 -0.98 21.32
C SER A 27 10.84 -0.48 20.68
N ILE A 28 10.12 0.40 21.38
CA ILE A 28 8.95 1.10 20.81
C ILE A 28 9.32 1.93 19.57
N ASP A 29 10.56 2.41 19.49
CA ASP A 29 11.08 3.12 18.32
C ASP A 29 11.11 2.23 17.06
N ASP A 30 11.16 0.90 17.22
CA ASP A 30 11.09 -0.02 16.10
C ASP A 30 9.71 0.01 15.41
N ILE A 31 8.68 0.55 16.05
CA ILE A 31 7.33 0.72 15.49
C ILE A 31 7.27 1.97 14.59
N TYR A 32 8.10 2.97 14.85
CA TYR A 32 8.07 4.28 14.18
C TYR A 32 9.28 4.43 13.25
N GLY A 33 9.12 3.96 12.01
CA GLY A 33 10.19 4.02 11.00
C GLY A 33 10.57 5.46 10.61
N SER A 34 11.80 5.68 10.15
CA SER A 34 12.28 6.99 9.70
C SER A 34 12.60 6.99 8.21
N ARG A 35 11.76 7.68 7.41
CA ARG A 35 12.11 8.16 6.07
C ARG A 35 11.30 9.42 5.77
N ASP A 36 11.95 10.41 5.19
CA ASP A 36 11.26 11.51 4.53
C ASP A 36 10.42 10.95 3.38
N PHE A 37 9.17 11.40 3.29
CA PHE A 37 8.31 11.03 2.19
C PHE A 37 8.76 11.77 0.91
N PRO A 38 8.75 11.09 -0.25
CA PRO A 38 9.13 11.72 -1.52
C PRO A 38 8.13 12.80 -1.97
N LEU A 39 6.95 12.85 -1.35
CA LEU A 39 5.89 13.80 -1.62
C LEU A 39 5.48 14.49 -0.31
N ALA A 40 5.00 15.72 -0.43
CA ALA A 40 4.32 16.39 0.67
C ALA A 40 3.07 15.60 1.11
N LEU A 41 2.81 15.55 2.42
CA LEU A 41 1.65 14.85 2.97
C LEU A 41 0.32 15.36 2.41
N THR A 42 0.23 16.65 2.10
CA THR A 42 -0.94 17.26 1.47
C THR A 42 -1.15 16.72 0.06
N THR A 43 -0.10 16.55 -0.73
CA THR A 43 -0.16 15.94 -2.07
C THR A 43 -0.60 14.48 -1.97
N ILE A 44 -0.06 13.73 -1.02
CA ILE A 44 -0.48 12.34 -0.76
C ILE A 44 -1.96 12.28 -0.40
N ALA A 45 -2.43 13.17 0.48
CA ALA A 45 -3.83 13.27 0.88
C ALA A 45 -4.75 13.59 -0.31
N GLN A 46 -4.38 14.55 -1.18
CA GLN A 46 -5.16 14.88 -2.37
C GLN A 46 -5.24 13.70 -3.34
N ILE A 47 -4.14 13.00 -3.59
CA ILE A 47 -4.14 11.80 -4.46
C ILE A 47 -4.99 10.68 -3.85
N ALA A 48 -4.93 10.49 -2.53
CA ALA A 48 -5.75 9.51 -1.84
C ALA A 48 -7.24 9.81 -1.99
N VAL A 49 -7.65 11.07 -1.80
CA VAL A 49 -9.03 11.52 -2.00
C VAL A 49 -9.46 11.38 -3.47
N ALA A 50 -8.63 11.83 -4.41
CA ALA A 50 -8.93 11.72 -5.84
C ALA A 50 -9.17 10.27 -6.28
N ASN A 51 -8.36 9.33 -5.79
CA ASN A 51 -8.54 7.90 -6.08
C ASN A 51 -9.76 7.28 -5.39
N HIS A 52 -10.28 7.88 -4.32
CA HIS A 52 -11.44 7.37 -3.59
C HIS A 52 -12.77 7.75 -4.25
N ILE A 53 -12.80 8.86 -5.00
CA ILE A 53 -14.02 9.39 -5.62
C ILE A 53 -14.07 8.96 -7.09
N GLU A 54 -15.11 8.21 -7.45
CA GLU A 54 -15.26 7.60 -8.78
C GLU A 54 -15.34 8.62 -9.95
N GLU A 55 -15.54 9.90 -9.65
CA GLU A 55 -15.74 10.97 -10.63
C GLU A 55 -14.44 11.59 -11.17
N PHE A 56 -13.29 11.31 -10.56
CA PHE A 56 -12.01 11.87 -11.02
C PHE A 56 -11.39 11.06 -12.18
N ASP A 57 -10.90 11.78 -13.19
CA ASP A 57 -10.21 11.19 -14.33
C ASP A 57 -8.71 11.46 -14.21
N ILE A 58 -7.94 10.38 -14.01
CA ILE A 58 -6.50 10.45 -13.86
C ILE A 58 -5.77 11.14 -15.03
N ASN A 59 -6.40 11.29 -16.20
CA ASN A 59 -5.86 12.05 -17.32
C ASN A 59 -5.82 13.57 -17.07
N ASN A 60 -6.57 14.08 -16.08
CA ASN A 60 -6.61 15.48 -15.66
C ASN A 60 -6.14 15.66 -14.20
N LEU A 61 -5.27 14.76 -13.71
CA LEU A 61 -4.86 14.70 -12.30
C LEU A 61 -4.49 16.06 -11.70
N ASN A 62 -3.77 16.93 -12.42
CA ASN A 62 -3.41 18.25 -11.89
C ASN A 62 -4.62 19.18 -11.67
N GLU A 63 -5.60 19.16 -12.57
CA GLU A 63 -6.85 19.92 -12.39
C GLU A 63 -7.69 19.31 -11.27
N ASP A 64 -7.77 17.98 -11.23
CA ASP A 64 -8.49 17.22 -10.21
C ASP A 64 -7.93 17.48 -8.80
N LEU A 65 -6.60 17.44 -8.63
CA LEU A 65 -5.95 17.71 -7.34
C LEU A 65 -6.18 19.17 -6.90
N ASN A 66 -6.22 20.13 -7.83
CA ASN A 66 -6.50 21.53 -7.53
C ASN A 66 -7.95 21.79 -7.12
N SER A 67 -8.88 20.90 -7.47
CA SER A 67 -10.28 20.96 -7.04
C SER A 67 -10.47 20.54 -5.56
N ILE A 68 -9.48 19.87 -4.98
CA ILE A 68 -9.50 19.32 -3.62
C ILE A 68 -8.81 20.30 -2.67
N ASP A 69 -9.60 21.03 -1.88
CA ASP A 69 -9.09 21.81 -0.76
C ASP A 69 -8.92 20.93 0.47
N LEU A 70 -7.78 21.07 1.14
CA LEU A 70 -7.49 20.42 2.41
C LEU A 70 -7.45 21.45 3.54
N SER A 71 -7.91 21.05 4.73
CA SER A 71 -7.68 21.79 5.97
C SER A 71 -6.19 21.82 6.34
N LYS A 72 -5.88 22.54 7.42
CA LYS A 72 -4.62 22.32 8.13
C LYS A 72 -4.57 20.87 8.66
N PRO A 73 -3.37 20.29 8.80
CA PRO A 73 -3.25 18.95 9.37
C PRO A 73 -3.79 18.92 10.80
N ILE A 74 -4.59 17.91 11.10
CA ILE A 74 -4.99 17.53 12.45
C ILE A 74 -4.06 16.40 12.87
N GLU A 75 -3.19 16.67 13.85
CA GLU A 75 -2.26 15.68 14.37
C GLU A 75 -3.01 14.59 15.13
N LEU A 76 -2.78 13.34 14.75
CA LEU A 76 -3.39 12.17 15.38
C LEU A 76 -2.34 11.32 16.08
N PHE A 77 -2.60 11.06 17.36
CA PHE A 77 -1.71 10.31 18.23
C PHE A 77 -2.23 8.88 18.44
N ASP A 78 -1.32 7.93 18.53
CA ASP A 78 -1.66 6.56 18.90
C ASP A 78 -1.63 6.33 20.41
N ALA A 79 -1.85 5.08 20.82
CA ALA A 79 -1.86 4.68 22.23
C ALA A 79 -0.49 4.82 22.94
N ASN A 80 0.62 4.87 22.21
CA ASN A 80 1.94 5.16 22.80
C ASN A 80 2.24 6.66 22.82
N ASN A 81 1.24 7.50 22.53
CA ASN A 81 1.35 8.95 22.52
C ASN A 81 2.32 9.47 21.43
N HIS A 82 2.55 8.68 20.38
CA HIS A 82 3.33 9.07 19.22
C HIS A 82 2.45 9.67 18.14
N HIS A 83 2.98 10.66 17.43
CA HIS A 83 2.31 11.27 16.28
C HIS A 83 2.46 10.38 15.05
N THR A 84 1.44 9.57 14.80
CA THR A 84 1.48 8.45 13.84
C THR A 84 0.76 8.80 12.55
N PHE A 85 -0.23 9.69 12.60
CA PHE A 85 -1.00 10.10 11.43
C PHE A 85 -1.31 11.60 11.43
N ASN A 86 -1.53 12.14 10.24
CA ASN A 86 -2.18 13.42 10.02
C ASN A 86 -3.53 13.18 9.36
N ALA A 87 -4.58 13.79 9.92
CA ALA A 87 -5.86 13.91 9.23
C ALA A 87 -5.96 15.24 8.48
N TYR A 88 -6.65 15.21 7.35
CA TYR A 88 -7.04 16.41 6.62
C TYR A 88 -8.53 16.33 6.34
N ASN A 89 -9.28 17.35 6.75
CA ASN A 89 -10.61 17.54 6.18
C ASN A 89 -10.45 17.97 4.73
N TYR A 90 -11.30 17.45 3.85
CA TYR A 90 -11.28 17.79 2.43
C TYR A 90 -12.63 18.29 1.93
N ILE A 91 -12.59 19.15 0.92
CA ILE A 91 -13.77 19.59 0.15
C ILE A 91 -13.39 19.56 -1.34
N ILE A 92 -14.22 18.91 -2.15
CA ILE A 92 -14.13 18.92 -3.61
C ILE A 92 -15.06 20.00 -4.12
N LYS A 93 -14.49 21.12 -4.58
CA LYS A 93 -15.24 22.36 -4.88
C LYS A 93 -16.36 22.17 -5.88
N ASP A 94 -16.08 21.41 -6.93
CA ASP A 94 -16.96 21.36 -8.11
C ASP A 94 -18.23 20.52 -7.87
N ILE A 95 -18.16 19.57 -6.93
CA ILE A 95 -19.24 18.60 -6.66
C ILE A 95 -19.75 18.68 -5.21
N GLY A 96 -19.14 19.52 -4.37
CA GLY A 96 -19.56 19.75 -2.99
C GLY A 96 -19.39 18.55 -2.05
N ILE A 97 -18.64 17.53 -2.47
CA ILE A 97 -18.32 16.38 -1.64
C ILE A 97 -17.27 16.79 -0.61
N ASN A 98 -17.50 16.45 0.65
CA ASN A 98 -16.58 16.69 1.74
C ASN A 98 -16.32 15.42 2.54
N GLY A 99 -15.28 15.45 3.36
CA GLY A 99 -14.91 14.32 4.18
C GLY A 99 -13.62 14.54 4.95
N TYR A 100 -13.00 13.47 5.39
CA TYR A 100 -11.62 13.48 5.85
C TYR A 100 -10.79 12.31 5.29
N VAL A 101 -9.49 12.50 5.26
CA VAL A 101 -8.49 11.48 4.93
C VAL A 101 -7.41 11.44 6.01
N ILE A 102 -6.97 10.24 6.38
CA ILE A 102 -5.90 10.00 7.37
C ILE A 102 -4.69 9.40 6.67
N ILE A 103 -3.56 10.10 6.76
CA ILE A 103 -2.28 9.73 6.14
C ILE A 103 -1.23 9.47 7.23
N ALA A 104 -0.47 8.38 7.11
CA ALA A 104 0.63 8.07 8.03
C ALA A 104 1.74 9.12 7.96
N THR A 105 2.41 9.37 9.09
CA THR A 105 3.59 10.24 9.17
C THR A 105 4.90 9.49 9.00
N HIS A 106 4.86 8.16 9.00
CA HIS A 106 6.02 7.28 8.85
C HIS A 106 5.71 6.02 8.03
N THR A 107 6.75 5.29 7.63
CA THR A 107 6.62 4.14 6.72
C THR A 107 6.09 2.88 7.40
N LYS A 108 6.33 2.71 8.69
CA LYS A 108 5.88 1.54 9.48
C LYS A 108 4.40 1.55 9.90
N ALA A 109 3.60 2.44 9.30
CA ALA A 109 2.14 2.44 9.38
C ALA A 109 1.55 2.42 7.96
N PRO A 110 0.32 1.90 7.77
CA PRO A 110 -0.36 1.96 6.47
C PRO A 110 -0.49 3.41 5.98
N LEU A 111 0.01 3.69 4.77
CA LEU A 111 0.10 5.07 4.24
C LEU A 111 -1.23 5.81 4.27
N ILE A 112 -2.29 5.19 3.76
CA ILE A 112 -3.67 5.70 3.82
C ILE A 112 -4.39 4.83 4.83
N LYS A 113 -4.81 5.44 5.94
CA LYS A 113 -5.41 4.71 7.05
C LYS A 113 -6.93 4.68 6.99
N GLU A 114 -7.54 5.80 6.63
CA GLU A 114 -8.99 5.95 6.53
C GLU A 114 -9.33 7.08 5.57
N ILE A 115 -10.38 6.91 4.77
CA ILE A 115 -11.02 7.97 3.98
C ILE A 115 -12.51 7.87 4.25
N LYS A 116 -13.13 8.97 4.68
CA LYS A 116 -14.56 9.00 4.99
C LYS A 116 -15.23 10.20 4.37
N THR A 117 -16.30 9.94 3.63
CA THR A 117 -17.11 10.95 2.94
C THR A 117 -18.31 11.37 3.80
N GLY A 118 -18.69 12.64 3.73
CA GLY A 118 -19.85 13.23 4.41
C GLY A 118 -19.65 13.55 5.88
N VAL A 119 -18.44 13.35 6.43
CA VAL A 119 -18.09 13.65 7.83
C VAL A 119 -16.76 14.38 7.85
N THR A 120 -16.67 15.45 8.63
CA THR A 120 -15.41 16.17 8.90
C THR A 120 -14.99 15.99 10.35
N LEU A 121 -13.69 15.99 10.59
CA LEU A 121 -13.12 15.95 11.93
C LEU A 121 -13.07 17.36 12.55
N PRO A 122 -13.35 17.50 13.84
CA PRO A 122 -13.16 18.76 14.54
C PRO A 122 -11.69 19.23 14.60
N GLU A 123 -11.44 20.51 14.34
CA GLU A 123 -10.09 21.09 14.26
C GLU A 123 -9.63 21.80 15.55
N SER A 124 -10.50 21.98 16.54
CA SER A 124 -10.28 22.89 17.68
C SER A 124 -9.79 22.23 18.98
N PHE A 125 -9.30 20.99 18.92
CA PHE A 125 -8.88 20.24 20.11
C PHE A 125 -7.38 20.35 20.36
N LEU A 126 -6.99 20.26 21.64
CA LEU A 126 -5.57 20.33 22.03
C LEU A 126 -4.81 19.08 21.58
N LYS A 127 -5.49 17.92 21.62
CA LYS A 127 -4.91 16.65 21.22
C LYS A 127 -6.00 15.69 20.75
N THR A 128 -5.72 14.93 19.69
CA THR A 128 -6.63 13.90 19.19
C THR A 128 -5.91 12.57 19.12
N PHE A 129 -6.47 11.57 19.79
CA PHE A 129 -6.01 10.19 19.68
C PHE A 129 -6.86 9.45 18.63
N TYR A 130 -6.20 8.64 17.83
CA TYR A 130 -6.82 7.74 16.85
C TYR A 130 -6.38 6.32 17.15
N LEU A 131 -7.30 5.50 17.65
CA LEU A 131 -6.98 4.16 18.18
C LEU A 131 -7.36 3.04 17.20
N SER A 132 -8.41 3.24 16.42
CA SER A 132 -8.84 2.36 15.35
C SER A 132 -9.76 3.10 14.37
N GLU A 133 -10.19 2.43 13.30
CA GLU A 133 -11.07 3.02 12.28
C GLU A 133 -12.35 3.62 12.90
N GLY A 134 -12.57 4.91 12.69
CA GLY A 134 -13.69 5.64 13.30
C GLY A 134 -13.57 5.92 14.81
N GLU A 135 -12.53 5.43 15.50
CA GLU A 135 -12.35 5.55 16.95
C GLU A 135 -11.39 6.70 17.30
N PHE A 136 -11.97 7.84 17.68
CA PHE A 136 -11.21 9.05 18.07
C PHE A 136 -11.54 9.48 19.49
N TYR A 137 -10.53 9.98 20.19
CA TYR A 137 -10.67 10.62 21.50
C TYR A 137 -9.99 11.98 21.50
N GLN A 138 -10.78 13.02 21.75
CA GLN A 138 -10.37 14.41 21.61
C GLN A 138 -10.27 15.06 22.98
N PHE A 139 -9.10 15.63 23.27
CA PHE A 139 -8.81 16.28 24.54
C PHE A 139 -9.07 17.79 24.47
N ASP A 140 -9.94 18.28 25.34
CA ASP A 140 -10.28 19.71 25.44
C ASP A 140 -9.49 20.47 26.51
N GLY A 141 -8.62 19.79 27.26
CA GLY A 141 -7.89 20.33 28.40
C GLY A 141 -8.39 19.85 29.76
N SER A 142 -9.60 19.28 29.81
CA SER A 142 -10.27 18.83 31.04
C SER A 142 -10.78 17.39 30.98
N SER A 143 -11.19 16.93 29.80
CA SER A 143 -11.70 15.58 29.58
C SER A 143 -11.43 15.13 28.15
N TYR A 144 -11.60 13.83 27.91
CA TYR A 144 -11.63 13.27 26.57
C TYR A 144 -13.07 13.14 26.10
N GLN A 145 -13.30 13.26 24.80
CA GLN A 145 -14.59 12.96 24.20
C GLN A 145 -14.46 12.24 22.86
N THR A 146 -15.43 11.39 22.55
CA THR A 146 -15.53 10.75 21.24
C THR A 146 -16.13 11.71 20.20
N LEU A 147 -16.06 11.36 18.90
CA LEU A 147 -16.70 12.15 17.83
C LEU A 147 -18.22 12.32 18.03
N ASN A 148 -18.86 11.42 18.77
CA ASN A 148 -20.29 11.49 19.11
C ASN A 148 -20.55 12.31 20.39
N ASN A 149 -19.57 13.09 20.86
CA ASN A 149 -19.61 13.89 22.08
C ASN A 149 -19.86 13.09 23.38
N ILE A 150 -19.48 11.81 23.38
CA ILE A 150 -19.51 11.01 24.61
C ILE A 150 -18.26 11.35 25.42
N LYS A 151 -18.45 11.89 26.63
CA LYS A 151 -17.37 12.24 27.53
C LYS A 151 -16.75 11.02 28.20
N VAL A 152 -15.44 11.05 28.35
CA VAL A 152 -14.60 10.03 28.98
C VAL A 152 -13.68 10.73 29.97
N THR A 153 -13.61 10.18 31.19
CA THR A 153 -12.74 10.75 32.23
C THR A 153 -11.27 10.51 31.87
N ILE A 154 -10.37 11.31 32.44
CA ILE A 154 -8.93 11.13 32.23
C ILE A 154 -8.48 9.75 32.72
N ASP A 155 -9.01 9.29 33.86
CA ASP A 155 -8.64 8.00 34.44
C ASP A 155 -9.09 6.83 33.56
N ASP A 156 -10.34 6.84 33.09
CA ASP A 156 -10.86 5.80 32.19
C ASP A 156 -10.09 5.78 30.87
N PHE A 157 -9.75 6.96 30.34
CA PHE A 157 -8.97 7.07 29.11
C PHE A 157 -7.53 6.54 29.29
N ASN A 158 -6.89 6.83 30.43
CA ASN A 158 -5.55 6.34 30.71
C ASN A 158 -5.51 4.80 30.79
N ILE A 159 -6.52 4.18 31.40
CA ILE A 159 -6.65 2.71 31.44
C ILE A 159 -6.77 2.15 30.02
N LEU A 160 -7.68 2.73 29.21
CA LEU A 160 -7.88 2.32 27.83
C LEU A 160 -6.58 2.39 27.01
N ILE A 161 -5.87 3.52 27.09
CA ILE A 161 -4.64 3.74 26.34
C ILE A 161 -3.55 2.76 26.76
N GLU A 162 -3.41 2.47 28.05
CA GLU A 162 -2.42 1.51 28.55
C GLU A 162 -2.66 0.09 27.99
N GLU A 163 -3.93 -0.35 27.93
CA GLU A 163 -4.30 -1.63 27.34
C GLU A 163 -3.98 -1.69 25.84
N ARG A 164 -4.30 -0.61 25.10
CA ARG A 164 -4.03 -0.51 23.66
C ARG A 164 -2.53 -0.43 23.34
N ALA A 165 -1.75 0.27 24.16
CA ALA A 165 -0.31 0.37 24.03
C ALA A 165 0.36 -1.01 24.14
N LYS A 166 -0.07 -1.84 25.11
CA LYS A 166 0.42 -3.22 25.27
C LYS A 166 0.09 -4.09 24.06
N ALA A 167 -1.08 -3.92 23.44
CA ALA A 167 -1.44 -4.67 22.24
C ALA A 167 -0.50 -4.37 21.04
N LEU A 168 -0.05 -3.12 20.90
CA LEU A 168 0.90 -2.70 19.85
C LEU A 168 2.30 -3.31 20.02
N SER A 169 2.71 -3.67 21.24
CA SER A 169 3.99 -4.36 21.47
C SER A 169 4.01 -5.83 20.98
N ASN A 170 2.86 -6.40 20.65
CA ASN A 170 2.77 -7.75 20.07
C ASN A 170 2.97 -7.78 18.55
N LEU A 171 3.25 -6.63 17.92
CA LEU A 171 3.62 -6.58 16.51
C LEU A 171 4.97 -7.29 16.29
N THR A 172 5.11 -7.98 15.16
CA THR A 172 6.37 -8.64 14.78
C THR A 172 7.16 -7.76 13.82
N MET A 173 8.49 -7.91 13.80
CA MET A 173 9.31 -7.17 12.84
C MET A 173 8.99 -7.50 11.38
N ASN A 174 8.56 -8.74 11.12
CA ASN A 174 8.09 -9.15 9.80
C ASN A 174 6.85 -8.39 9.34
N LEU A 175 5.88 -8.17 10.24
CA LEU A 175 4.67 -7.41 9.93
C LEU A 175 5.00 -5.93 9.66
N LEU A 176 5.81 -5.31 10.51
CA LEU A 176 6.24 -3.91 10.34
C LEU A 176 7.01 -3.71 9.02
N ASN A 177 7.91 -4.64 8.68
CA ASN A 177 8.63 -4.62 7.42
C ASN A 177 7.68 -4.78 6.21
N SER A 178 6.65 -5.64 6.31
CA SER A 178 5.64 -5.79 5.26
C SER A 178 4.86 -4.48 5.05
N ILE A 179 4.42 -3.84 6.13
CA ILE A 179 3.71 -2.55 6.06
C ILE A 179 4.59 -1.48 5.43
N GLU A 180 5.84 -1.39 5.87
CA GLU A 180 6.81 -0.45 5.29
C GLU A 180 7.02 -0.66 3.80
N LEU A 181 7.06 -1.91 3.33
CA LEU A 181 7.17 -2.23 1.91
C LEU A 181 5.96 -1.75 1.11
N ASP A 182 4.75 -2.01 1.62
CA ASP A 182 3.51 -1.61 0.96
C ASP A 182 3.39 -0.08 0.91
N THR A 183 3.67 0.59 2.03
CA THR A 183 3.68 2.06 2.12
C THR A 183 4.68 2.67 1.15
N ILE A 184 5.92 2.15 1.08
CA ILE A 184 6.91 2.66 0.11
C ILE A 184 6.46 2.40 -1.33
N SER A 185 5.85 1.26 -1.63
CA SER A 185 5.32 0.97 -2.96
C SER A 185 4.22 1.97 -3.36
N MET A 186 3.32 2.32 -2.44
CA MET A 186 2.29 3.33 -2.68
C MET A 186 2.89 4.71 -2.91
N LEU A 187 3.83 5.14 -2.06
CA LEU A 187 4.52 6.43 -2.20
C LEU A 187 5.22 6.56 -3.56
N ASN A 188 5.90 5.50 -4.02
CA ASN A 188 6.56 5.51 -5.32
C ASN A 188 5.55 5.62 -6.48
N ASN A 189 4.42 4.91 -6.40
CA ASN A 189 3.38 5.00 -7.42
C ASN A 189 2.76 6.41 -7.46
N MET A 190 2.51 7.02 -6.30
CA MET A 190 1.98 8.38 -6.21
C MET A 190 2.99 9.43 -6.73
N ALA A 191 4.27 9.26 -6.43
CA ALA A 191 5.32 10.14 -6.95
C ALA A 191 5.40 10.06 -8.48
N TYR A 192 5.28 8.86 -9.04
CA TYR A 192 5.21 8.66 -10.49
C TYR A 192 3.97 9.33 -11.12
N LEU A 193 2.82 9.30 -10.45
CA LEU A 193 1.60 9.94 -10.94
C LEU A 193 1.71 11.46 -11.06
N THR A 194 2.50 12.09 -10.19
CA THR A 194 2.60 13.56 -10.11
C THR A 194 3.65 14.18 -11.03
N ASN A 195 4.50 13.37 -11.68
CA ASN A 195 5.41 13.72 -12.79
C ASN A 195 5.83 15.20 -12.87
N LEU A 196 6.67 15.65 -11.94
CA LEU A 196 7.56 16.77 -12.22
C LEU A 196 8.60 16.30 -13.26
N THR A 197 8.21 16.41 -14.53
CA THR A 197 8.98 16.17 -15.76
C THR A 197 9.44 14.74 -16.06
N ASP A 198 9.13 14.28 -17.27
CA ASP A 198 9.82 13.18 -17.95
C ASP A 198 11.34 13.36 -17.80
N ASP A 199 11.97 12.58 -16.91
CA ASP A 199 13.21 11.81 -17.19
C ASP A 199 13.88 11.21 -15.95
N GLU A 200 13.56 11.60 -14.71
CA GLU A 200 14.22 11.01 -13.55
C GLU A 200 13.22 10.84 -12.41
N TYR A 201 12.79 9.60 -12.17
CA TYR A 201 12.51 9.01 -10.84
C TYR A 201 11.88 7.62 -11.03
N THR A 202 12.61 6.71 -11.69
CA THR A 202 12.56 5.34 -11.20
C THR A 202 13.36 5.35 -9.90
N VAL A 203 12.72 5.24 -8.75
CA VAL A 203 13.44 4.74 -7.56
C VAL A 203 13.81 3.29 -7.88
N GLN A 204 14.89 3.11 -8.66
CA GLN A 204 15.58 1.83 -8.76
C GLN A 204 16.15 1.58 -7.36
N LYS A 205 15.35 1.00 -6.47
CA LYS A 205 15.93 0.22 -5.38
C LYS A 205 16.63 -0.94 -6.07
N SER A 206 17.93 -0.80 -6.33
CA SER A 206 18.77 -1.92 -6.70
C SER A 206 19.09 -2.67 -5.42
N TYR A 207 18.23 -3.62 -5.04
CA TYR A 207 18.59 -4.57 -4.00
C TYR A 207 19.81 -5.35 -4.46
N ASN A 208 20.74 -5.65 -3.55
CA ASN A 208 21.91 -6.46 -3.85
C ASN A 208 21.44 -7.80 -4.42
N GLY A 209 21.95 -8.17 -5.60
CA GLY A 209 21.45 -9.35 -6.33
C GLY A 209 20.34 -9.05 -7.32
N GLN A 210 20.02 -7.77 -7.56
CA GLN A 210 19.37 -7.35 -8.79
C GLN A 210 20.40 -6.94 -9.87
N ASP A 211 20.05 -7.19 -11.13
CA ASP A 211 20.65 -6.57 -12.29
C ASP A 211 20.34 -5.07 -12.27
N LYS A 212 21.39 -4.26 -12.29
CA LYS A 212 21.31 -2.79 -12.23
C LYS A 212 20.61 -2.20 -13.46
N ASN A 213 20.56 -2.94 -14.55
CA ASN A 213 19.94 -2.51 -15.80
C ASN A 213 18.51 -3.04 -15.98
N ALA A 214 17.97 -3.73 -14.97
CA ALA A 214 16.61 -4.25 -15.02
C ALA A 214 15.57 -3.19 -14.65
N TYR A 215 14.45 -3.19 -15.37
CA TYR A 215 13.27 -2.39 -15.06
C TYR A 215 12.17 -3.25 -14.39
N GLY A 216 11.61 -2.79 -13.28
CA GLY A 216 10.52 -3.45 -12.54
C GLY A 216 10.95 -4.74 -11.82
N TYR A 217 10.06 -5.74 -11.78
CA TYR A 217 10.32 -7.04 -11.10
C TYR A 217 11.29 -7.96 -11.86
N GLY A 218 11.66 -7.61 -13.10
CA GLY A 218 12.44 -8.46 -14.00
C GLY A 218 13.93 -8.24 -13.86
N GLY A 219 14.53 -8.58 -12.72
CA GLY A 219 15.95 -8.26 -12.51
C GLY A 219 16.67 -9.01 -11.42
N ILE A 220 16.17 -10.09 -10.83
CA ILE A 220 16.91 -10.77 -9.75
C ILE A 220 17.96 -11.71 -10.36
N SER A 221 19.24 -11.30 -10.31
CA SER A 221 20.39 -12.05 -10.83
C SER A 221 21.06 -12.93 -9.76
N ASN A 222 20.93 -12.57 -8.48
CA ASN A 222 21.37 -13.38 -7.35
C ASN A 222 20.27 -13.41 -6.29
N ILE A 223 19.54 -14.52 -6.26
CA ILE A 223 18.41 -14.74 -5.36
C ILE A 223 18.85 -14.70 -3.89
N SER A 224 20.00 -15.26 -3.53
CA SER A 224 20.44 -15.29 -2.13
C SER A 224 20.76 -13.90 -1.60
N ASN A 225 21.55 -13.13 -2.37
CA ASN A 225 21.84 -11.74 -2.04
C ASN A 225 20.57 -10.90 -2.02
N TYR A 226 19.69 -11.11 -2.99
CA TYR A 226 18.43 -10.38 -3.10
C TYR A 226 17.54 -10.64 -1.91
N LEU A 227 17.36 -11.92 -1.54
CA LEU A 227 16.53 -12.29 -0.43
C LEU A 227 17.12 -11.81 0.90
N LYS A 228 18.45 -11.89 1.07
CA LYS A 228 19.13 -11.37 2.27
C LYS A 228 19.03 -9.85 2.40
N ASP A 229 19.24 -9.12 1.31
CA ASP A 229 19.19 -7.66 1.28
C ASP A 229 17.75 -7.13 1.38
N ARG A 230 16.79 -7.84 0.78
CA ARG A 230 15.38 -7.44 0.77
C ARG A 230 14.61 -7.87 2.02
N TYR A 231 14.90 -9.05 2.57
CA TYR A 231 14.10 -9.67 3.64
C TYR A 231 14.90 -9.99 4.92
N GLY A 232 16.20 -9.71 4.95
CA GLY A 232 17.05 -10.00 6.10
C GLY A 232 17.33 -11.50 6.30
N GLY A 233 18.00 -11.83 7.41
CA GLY A 233 18.25 -13.22 7.82
C GLY A 233 19.28 -14.01 7.00
N THR A 234 19.28 -15.33 7.21
CA THR A 234 20.13 -16.28 6.48
C THR A 234 19.26 -17.11 5.56
N VAL A 235 19.49 -17.02 4.26
CA VAL A 235 18.71 -17.73 3.24
C VAL A 235 19.46 -18.98 2.81
N SER A 236 18.89 -20.15 3.11
CA SER A 236 19.42 -21.44 2.68
C SER A 236 18.50 -22.03 1.62
N TYR A 237 19.04 -22.25 0.41
CA TYR A 237 18.31 -22.96 -0.65
C TYR A 237 18.24 -24.45 -0.32
N THR A 238 17.03 -24.98 -0.15
CA THR A 238 16.81 -26.39 0.19
C THR A 238 16.42 -27.22 -1.02
N SER A 239 15.49 -26.72 -1.84
CA SER A 239 15.05 -27.35 -3.09
C SER A 239 14.35 -26.34 -3.99
N GLY A 240 14.17 -26.69 -5.26
CA GLY A 240 13.49 -25.84 -6.22
C GLY A 240 12.94 -26.65 -7.39
N LYS A 241 11.89 -26.13 -8.01
CA LYS A 241 11.32 -26.64 -9.26
C LYS A 241 11.53 -25.59 -10.33
N THR A 242 12.03 -26.01 -11.49
CA THR A 242 12.20 -25.12 -12.64
C THR A 242 11.21 -25.50 -13.72
N LEU A 243 10.53 -24.50 -14.29
CA LEU A 243 9.71 -24.65 -15.47
C LEU A 243 10.47 -24.10 -16.68
N SER A 244 10.66 -24.94 -17.70
CA SER A 244 11.19 -24.47 -18.98
C SER A 244 10.05 -23.92 -19.81
N MET A 245 10.03 -22.61 -20.02
CA MET A 245 8.99 -21.93 -20.79
C MET A 245 9.60 -21.30 -22.04
N GLN A 246 8.80 -21.17 -23.10
CA GLN A 246 9.22 -20.42 -24.28
C GLN A 246 9.53 -18.97 -23.89
N ASN A 247 10.71 -18.50 -24.30
CA ASN A 247 11.13 -17.13 -24.03
C ASN A 247 10.73 -16.21 -25.18
N PHE A 248 9.79 -15.30 -24.92
CA PHE A 248 9.41 -14.22 -25.84
C PHE A 248 8.98 -12.98 -25.06
N THR A 249 9.32 -11.81 -25.57
CA THR A 249 8.98 -10.51 -24.96
C THR A 249 7.73 -9.92 -25.61
N MET A 250 7.23 -8.81 -25.06
CA MET A 250 6.08 -8.06 -25.61
C MET A 250 6.32 -7.64 -27.07
N ASN A 251 7.58 -7.38 -27.44
CA ASN A 251 7.99 -7.03 -28.80
C ASN A 251 7.64 -8.12 -29.82
N ALA A 252 7.50 -9.39 -29.39
CA ALA A 252 7.06 -10.47 -30.26
C ALA A 252 5.63 -10.30 -30.78
N PHE A 253 4.86 -9.36 -30.22
CA PHE A 253 3.48 -9.06 -30.58
C PHE A 253 3.30 -7.62 -31.10
N ASN A 254 4.38 -6.87 -31.36
CA ASN A 254 4.34 -5.45 -31.74
C ASN A 254 3.48 -4.59 -30.80
N SER A 255 3.48 -4.90 -29.49
CA SER A 255 2.56 -4.33 -28.52
C SER A 255 3.30 -3.66 -27.37
N LYS A 256 2.84 -2.47 -26.93
CA LYS A 256 3.36 -1.74 -25.76
C LYS A 256 2.45 -1.96 -24.55
N ASN A 257 2.99 -1.99 -23.33
CA ASN A 257 2.22 -2.10 -22.06
C ASN A 257 1.45 -3.43 -21.82
N HIS A 258 1.90 -4.55 -22.41
CA HIS A 258 1.24 -5.85 -22.28
C HIS A 258 2.06 -6.89 -21.49
N CYS A 259 2.80 -6.47 -20.46
CA CYS A 259 3.67 -7.38 -19.70
C CYS A 259 2.89 -8.55 -19.08
N ALA A 260 1.74 -8.26 -18.45
CA ALA A 260 0.85 -9.26 -17.87
C ALA A 260 0.23 -10.18 -18.92
N LEU A 261 -0.27 -9.64 -20.05
CA LEU A 261 -0.87 -10.46 -21.12
C LEU A 261 0.18 -11.36 -21.80
N THR A 262 1.41 -10.86 -21.94
CA THR A 262 2.55 -11.62 -22.45
C THR A 262 2.92 -12.76 -21.50
N ALA A 263 2.92 -12.50 -20.19
CA ALA A 263 3.16 -13.53 -19.17
C ALA A 263 2.07 -14.62 -19.19
N ILE A 264 0.79 -14.23 -19.24
CA ILE A 264 -0.34 -15.17 -19.37
C ILE A 264 -0.18 -16.02 -20.63
N THR A 265 0.16 -15.40 -21.76
CA THR A 265 0.40 -16.10 -23.02
C THR A 265 1.54 -17.12 -22.87
N ARG A 266 2.61 -16.79 -22.15
CA ARG A 266 3.73 -17.70 -21.89
C ARG A 266 3.31 -18.93 -21.07
N VAL A 267 2.47 -18.74 -20.06
CA VAL A 267 1.88 -19.84 -19.26
C VAL A 267 1.01 -20.75 -20.13
N LEU A 268 0.15 -20.19 -20.98
CA LEU A 268 -0.69 -20.98 -21.88
C LEU A 268 0.14 -21.77 -22.89
N MET A 269 1.21 -21.17 -23.43
CA MET A 269 2.14 -21.85 -24.32
C MET A 269 2.90 -22.99 -23.63
N TYR A 270 3.22 -22.85 -22.35
CA TYR A 270 3.79 -23.93 -21.54
C TYR A 270 2.80 -25.11 -21.42
N TYR A 271 1.56 -24.88 -20.98
CA TYR A 271 0.58 -25.97 -20.88
C TYR A 271 0.31 -26.63 -22.23
N ARG A 272 0.33 -25.86 -23.32
CA ARG A 272 0.24 -26.44 -24.66
C ARG A 272 1.40 -27.41 -24.94
N ALA A 273 2.63 -27.05 -24.58
CA ALA A 273 3.80 -27.92 -24.73
C ALA A 273 3.67 -29.19 -23.88
N GLU A 274 3.01 -29.10 -22.73
CA GLU A 274 2.66 -30.25 -21.86
C GLU A 274 1.46 -31.08 -22.39
N GLY A 275 0.99 -30.83 -23.60
CA GLY A 275 -0.02 -31.67 -24.28
C GLY A 275 -1.46 -31.14 -24.24
N TYR A 276 -1.71 -29.93 -23.73
CA TYR A 276 -3.05 -29.34 -23.72
C TYR A 276 -3.48 -28.92 -25.14
N THR A 277 -4.37 -29.70 -25.74
CA THR A 277 -4.75 -29.57 -27.16
C THR A 277 -5.72 -28.42 -27.47
N LYS A 278 -6.43 -27.89 -26.46
CA LYS A 278 -7.43 -26.82 -26.61
C LYS A 278 -6.83 -25.40 -26.74
N ILE A 279 -5.53 -25.24 -26.52
CA ILE A 279 -4.81 -23.97 -26.66
C ILE A 279 -4.28 -23.89 -28.09
N ASP A 280 -4.28 -22.74 -28.77
CA ASP A 280 -3.81 -22.68 -30.16
C ASP A 280 -2.30 -22.90 -30.30
N LYS A 281 -1.86 -23.38 -31.49
CA LYS A 281 -0.43 -23.56 -31.83
C LYS A 281 0.34 -22.26 -31.91
N SER A 282 -0.30 -21.24 -32.47
CA SER A 282 0.33 -19.95 -32.72
C SER A 282 0.31 -19.12 -31.46
N ARG A 283 1.49 -18.73 -30.98
CA ARG A 283 1.61 -17.77 -29.86
C ARG A 283 0.88 -16.45 -30.14
N ALA A 284 0.80 -16.02 -31.40
CA ALA A 284 0.11 -14.80 -31.80
C ALA A 284 -1.42 -14.96 -31.66
N ASP A 285 -1.96 -16.13 -32.02
CA ASP A 285 -3.40 -16.41 -31.87
C ASP A 285 -3.79 -16.54 -30.39
N VAL A 286 -2.95 -17.20 -29.59
CA VAL A 286 -3.13 -17.26 -28.13
C VAL A 286 -3.11 -15.85 -27.54
N PHE A 287 -2.13 -15.02 -27.89
CA PHE A 287 -2.05 -13.64 -27.41
C PHE A 287 -3.29 -12.83 -27.81
N LYS A 288 -3.76 -12.96 -29.07
CA LYS A 288 -4.97 -12.29 -29.55
C LYS A 288 -6.22 -12.69 -28.75
N LYS A 289 -6.36 -13.98 -28.41
CA LYS A 289 -7.46 -14.46 -27.56
C LYS A 289 -7.35 -13.95 -26.13
N VAL A 290 -6.14 -13.94 -25.55
CA VAL A 290 -5.88 -13.36 -24.23
C VAL A 290 -6.23 -11.88 -24.21
N LEU A 291 -5.80 -11.10 -25.21
CA LEU A 291 -6.13 -9.69 -25.33
C LEU A 291 -7.63 -9.44 -25.48
N ALA A 292 -8.31 -10.19 -26.35
CA ALA A 292 -9.76 -10.07 -26.51
C ALA A 292 -10.51 -10.37 -25.20
N LYS A 293 -10.07 -11.40 -24.47
CA LYS A 293 -10.63 -11.75 -23.17
C LYS A 293 -10.36 -10.65 -22.14
N ALA A 294 -9.13 -10.14 -22.07
CA ALA A 294 -8.76 -9.05 -21.18
C ALA A 294 -9.60 -7.79 -21.46
N LYS A 295 -9.76 -7.39 -22.74
CA LYS A 295 -10.61 -6.26 -23.14
C LYS A 295 -12.06 -6.43 -22.71
N LYS A 296 -12.63 -7.64 -22.83
CA LYS A 296 -13.96 -7.96 -22.32
C LYS A 296 -14.08 -7.74 -20.80
N HIS A 297 -12.98 -7.82 -20.07
CA HIS A 297 -12.89 -7.61 -18.62
C HIS A 297 -12.33 -6.22 -18.26
N GLY A 298 -12.40 -5.24 -19.16
CA GLY A 298 -12.05 -3.84 -18.86
C GLY A 298 -10.56 -3.50 -19.03
N TYR A 299 -9.73 -4.42 -19.52
CA TYR A 299 -8.34 -4.09 -19.86
C TYR A 299 -8.30 -3.07 -21.00
N THR A 300 -7.49 -2.01 -20.84
CA THR A 300 -7.17 -1.06 -21.90
C THR A 300 -5.66 -1.05 -22.18
N GLU A 301 -5.28 -0.74 -23.42
CA GLU A 301 -3.88 -0.73 -23.89
C GLU A 301 -3.12 0.54 -23.47
N LYS A 302 -3.85 1.57 -23.03
CA LYS A 302 -3.29 2.69 -22.30
C LYS A 302 -2.90 2.19 -20.91
N MET A 303 -1.84 2.74 -20.30
CA MET A 303 -1.58 2.47 -18.88
C MET A 303 -2.80 2.88 -18.08
N VAL A 304 -3.67 1.92 -17.76
CA VAL A 304 -4.64 2.08 -16.68
C VAL A 304 -3.79 1.93 -15.43
N HIS A 305 -3.44 3.06 -14.82
CA HIS A 305 -3.02 3.06 -13.43
C HIS A 305 -4.07 2.28 -12.65
N LEU A 306 -3.62 1.28 -11.89
CA LEU A 306 -4.48 0.31 -11.22
C LEU A 306 -5.69 1.01 -10.61
N GLN A 307 -6.89 0.69 -11.09
CA GLN A 307 -8.08 0.79 -10.25
C GLN A 307 -7.86 -0.17 -9.08
N LEU A 308 -7.36 0.35 -7.98
CA LEU A 308 -7.45 -0.29 -6.67
C LEU A 308 -8.93 -0.36 -6.33
N LYS A 309 -9.61 -1.41 -6.79
CA LYS A 309 -10.87 -1.83 -6.16
C LYS A 309 -10.52 -2.33 -4.76
N LEU A 310 -10.52 -1.41 -3.80
CA LEU A 310 -10.72 -1.73 -2.40
C LEU A 310 -12.09 -2.40 -2.31
N THR A 311 -12.07 -3.74 -2.26
CA THR A 311 -13.26 -4.47 -1.84
C THR A 311 -13.32 -4.32 -0.33
N ILE A 312 -14.35 -3.61 0.12
CA ILE A 312 -14.75 -3.41 1.52
C ILE A 312 -14.82 -4.77 2.22
#